data_AF-A0A0R2QW22-F1
#
_entry.id   AF-A0A0R2QW22-F1
#
_cell.length_a   1.000
_cell.length_b   1.000
_cell.length_c   1.000
_cell.angle_alpha   90.00
_cell.angle_beta   90.00
_cell.angle_gamma   90.00
#
_symmetry.space_group_name_H-M   'P 1'
#
loop_
_entity.id
_entity.type
_entity.pdbx_description
1 polymer ?
#
loop_
_entity_poly.entity_id
_entity_poly.type
_entity_poly.pdbx_seq_one_letter_code
_entity_poly.pdbx_strand_id
1 'polypeptide(L)'
;MECARKLKCEVVVTVGATVDGVPHTRSPLVFGSTTNASLARRLGLSRPQYQGPTGVVGVIHERLEHEGITAVSLRVGVPHYLVNAQHPKSSAALLRKLEHVLGVPTSHGEMYEEIQRWEELHDAAIDGDDQTTSYLAMLEDEYDRRVEENIPTGDALAVEFEKFLREQQDGNDDTAL
;
A
#
# COMPACT_ATOMS: atom_id res chain seq x y z
N MET A 1 19.16 14.02 2.19
CA MET A 1 18.64 15.40 2.04
C MET A 1 19.31 16.15 0.91
N GLU A 2 20.64 16.33 0.94
CA GLU A 2 21.36 17.08 -0.09
C GLU A 2 21.11 16.57 -1.53
N CYS A 3 21.12 15.25 -1.75
CA CYS A 3 20.82 14.67 -3.06
C CYS A 3 19.42 15.04 -3.55
N ALA A 4 18.39 14.89 -2.71
CA ALA A 4 17.01 15.21 -3.07
C ALA A 4 16.85 16.69 -3.48
N ARG A 5 17.54 17.59 -2.78
CA ARG A 5 17.55 19.03 -3.11
C ARG A 5 18.27 19.30 -4.43
N LYS A 6 19.48 18.73 -4.62
CA LYS A 6 20.28 18.90 -5.84
C LYS A 6 19.56 18.39 -7.09
N LEU A 7 18.83 17.29 -6.95
CA LEU A 7 18.03 16.67 -8.02
C LEU A 7 16.62 17.27 -8.15
N LYS A 8 16.27 18.25 -7.31
CA LYS A 8 14.94 18.90 -7.29
C LYS A 8 13.80 17.90 -7.18
N CYS A 9 13.94 16.91 -6.32
CA CYS A 9 12.88 15.93 -6.08
C CYS A 9 11.65 16.62 -5.46
N GLU A 10 10.49 16.44 -6.07
CA GLU A 10 9.21 16.95 -5.55
C GLU A 10 8.61 16.02 -4.49
N VAL A 11 8.89 14.72 -4.63
CA VAL A 11 8.42 13.67 -3.73
C VAL A 11 9.56 12.69 -3.42
N VAL A 12 9.58 12.19 -2.19
CA VAL A 12 10.40 11.07 -1.77
C VAL A 12 9.49 9.98 -1.21
N VAL A 13 9.59 8.77 -1.77
CA VAL A 13 8.84 7.61 -1.30
C VAL A 13 9.79 6.64 -0.61
N THR A 14 9.54 6.35 0.66
CA THR A 14 10.21 5.26 1.36
C THR A 14 9.38 3.99 1.24
N VAL A 15 10.05 2.87 1.03
CA VAL A 15 9.42 1.55 0.92
C VAL A 15 10.00 0.63 1.98
N GLY A 16 9.19 -0.25 2.53
CA GLY A 16 9.63 -1.23 3.51
C GLY A 16 8.66 -2.40 3.66
N ALA A 17 9.06 -3.36 4.48
CA ALA A 17 8.23 -4.50 4.83
C ALA A 17 8.15 -4.63 6.37
N THR A 18 7.11 -5.30 6.86
CA THR A 18 7.00 -5.64 8.28
C THR A 18 6.45 -7.04 8.42
N VAL A 19 7.09 -7.81 9.30
CA VAL A 19 6.64 -9.15 9.68
C VAL A 19 5.30 -9.03 10.40
N ASP A 20 4.28 -9.69 9.86
CA ASP A 20 2.89 -9.46 10.27
C ASP A 20 2.08 -10.77 10.27
N GLY A 21 0.94 -10.75 10.97
CA GLY A 21 -0.08 -11.81 10.95
C GLY A 21 -0.93 -11.70 9.70
N VAL A 22 -0.37 -12.01 8.53
CA VAL A 22 -1.08 -11.97 7.25
C VAL A 22 -1.02 -13.31 6.51
N PRO A 23 -2.10 -13.72 5.84
CA PRO A 23 -2.13 -14.97 5.07
C PRO A 23 -1.38 -14.80 3.74
N HIS A 24 -0.53 -15.76 3.38
CA HIS A 24 0.21 -15.74 2.11
C HIS A 24 -0.68 -16.02 0.89
N THR A 25 -1.82 -16.66 1.12
CA THR A 25 -2.85 -17.01 0.13
C THR A 25 -3.69 -15.80 -0.31
N ARG A 26 -3.67 -14.67 0.41
CA ARG A 26 -4.38 -13.44 0.01
C ARG A 26 -3.44 -12.40 -0.60
N SER A 27 -4.01 -11.38 -1.24
CA SER A 27 -3.23 -10.27 -1.79
C SER A 27 -2.62 -9.44 -0.66
N PRO A 28 -1.29 -9.23 -0.62
CA PRO A 28 -0.67 -8.42 0.42
C PRO A 28 -1.21 -6.99 0.45
N LEU A 29 -1.58 -6.51 1.63
CA LEU A 29 -1.99 -5.12 1.83
C LEU A 29 -0.75 -4.23 1.93
N VAL A 30 -0.78 -3.12 1.21
CA VAL A 30 0.26 -2.08 1.29
C VAL A 30 -0.31 -0.88 2.00
N PHE A 31 0.22 -0.60 3.18
CA PHE A 31 -0.13 0.57 3.97
C PHE A 31 0.74 1.74 3.54
N GLY A 32 0.08 2.84 3.19
CA GLY A 32 0.73 4.08 2.81
C GLY A 32 0.44 5.19 3.80
N SER A 33 1.43 6.04 4.07
CA SER A 33 1.23 7.24 4.89
C SER A 33 1.98 8.47 4.39
N THR A 34 1.41 9.65 4.64
CA THR A 34 2.03 10.94 4.35
C THR A 34 1.48 12.02 5.28
N THR A 35 2.29 13.03 5.62
CA THR A 35 1.83 14.20 6.38
C THR A 35 1.04 15.18 5.50
N ASN A 36 1.17 15.08 4.17
CA ASN A 36 0.42 15.90 3.23
C ASN A 36 -1.05 15.44 3.13
N ALA A 37 -1.95 16.20 3.75
CA ALA A 37 -3.37 15.86 3.85
C ALA A 37 -4.11 15.79 2.50
N SER A 38 -3.71 16.59 1.50
CA SER A 38 -4.36 16.54 0.18
C SER A 38 -3.91 15.31 -0.59
N LEU A 39 -2.62 14.98 -0.53
CA LEU A 39 -2.07 13.77 -1.13
C LEU A 39 -2.63 12.51 -0.46
N ALA A 40 -2.76 12.52 0.87
CA ALA A 40 -3.37 11.43 1.63
C ALA A 40 -4.77 11.08 1.12
N ARG A 41 -5.64 12.07 0.95
CA ARG A 41 -6.99 11.86 0.39
C ARG A 41 -6.95 11.36 -1.04
N ARG A 42 -6.15 11.99 -1.91
CA ARG A 42 -6.10 11.67 -3.35
C ARG A 42 -5.61 10.26 -3.64
N LEU A 43 -4.69 9.74 -2.83
CA LEU A 43 -4.04 8.43 -3.05
C LEU A 43 -4.51 7.33 -2.08
N GLY A 44 -5.53 7.62 -1.26
CA GLY A 44 -6.02 6.72 -0.22
C GLY A 44 -4.92 6.33 0.78
N LEU A 45 -4.10 7.29 1.20
CA LEU A 45 -3.05 7.08 2.20
C LEU A 45 -3.53 7.58 3.57
N SER A 46 -3.00 6.99 4.63
CA SER A 46 -3.28 7.42 6.00
C SER A 46 -2.34 8.55 6.44
N ARG A 47 -2.68 9.21 7.54
CA ARG A 47 -1.69 10.01 8.27
C ARG A 47 -0.80 9.08 9.10
N PRO A 48 0.48 9.42 9.35
CA PRO A 48 1.29 8.69 10.32
C PRO A 48 0.60 8.69 11.70
N GLN A 49 0.35 7.51 12.27
CA GLN A 49 -0.32 7.37 13.58
C GLN A 49 0.61 6.87 14.70
N TYR A 50 1.81 6.42 14.34
CA TYR A 50 2.74 5.84 15.32
C TYR A 50 3.27 6.91 16.28
N GLN A 51 3.08 6.67 17.58
CA GLN A 51 3.65 7.46 18.67
C GLN A 51 4.63 6.57 19.45
N GLY A 52 5.93 6.85 19.33
CA GLY A 52 7.00 6.06 19.94
C GLY A 52 8.37 6.40 19.35
N PRO A 53 9.46 5.72 19.77
CA PRO A 53 10.77 5.90 19.14
C PRO A 53 10.67 5.54 17.66
N THR A 54 10.95 6.49 16.78
CA THR A 54 10.92 6.27 15.34
C THR A 54 12.29 5.84 14.83
N GLY A 55 12.29 4.96 13.83
CA GLY A 55 13.49 4.60 13.09
C GLY A 55 13.95 5.71 12.15
N VAL A 56 15.06 5.45 11.44
CA VAL A 56 15.69 6.36 10.46
C VAL A 56 14.71 6.92 9.43
N VAL A 57 13.70 6.14 9.02
CA VAL A 57 12.68 6.57 8.06
C VAL A 57 11.88 7.75 8.58
N GLY A 58 11.46 7.74 9.85
CA GLY A 58 10.71 8.86 10.42
C GLY A 58 11.56 10.12 10.54
N VAL A 59 12.84 10.00 10.92
CA VAL A 59 13.78 11.14 10.96
C VAL A 59 13.99 11.72 9.55
N ILE A 60 14.11 10.87 8.53
CA ILE A 60 14.22 11.31 7.13
C ILE A 60 12.95 12.06 6.71
N HIS A 61 11.77 11.53 7.05
CA HIS A 61 10.49 12.13 6.68
C HIS A 61 10.28 13.49 7.34
N GLU A 62 10.52 13.58 8.65
CA GLU A 62 10.50 14.85 9.39
C GLU A 62 11.45 15.87 8.74
N ARG A 63 12.66 15.44 8.37
CA ARG A 63 13.62 16.34 7.74
C ARG A 63 13.21 16.76 6.33
N LEU A 64 12.61 15.87 5.53
CA LEU A 64 12.05 16.19 4.21
C LEU A 64 10.94 17.22 4.32
N GLU A 65 10.06 17.06 5.30
CA GLU A 65 8.97 18.00 5.58
C GLU A 65 9.50 19.39 5.96
N HIS A 66 10.51 19.47 6.84
CA HIS A 66 11.18 20.73 7.17
C HIS A 66 11.81 21.43 5.96
N GLU A 67 12.15 20.69 4.92
CA GLU A 67 12.76 21.20 3.68
C GLU A 67 11.70 21.42 2.57
N GLY A 68 10.42 21.25 2.88
CA GLY A 68 9.30 21.44 1.94
C GLY A 68 9.17 20.34 0.88
N ILE A 69 9.83 19.19 1.07
CA ILE A 69 9.78 18.06 0.14
C ILE A 69 8.71 17.09 0.62
N THR A 70 7.79 16.71 -0.25
CA THR A 70 6.71 15.78 0.11
C THR A 70 7.29 14.38 0.39
N ALA A 71 6.94 13.80 1.53
CA ALA A 71 7.36 12.44 1.90
C ALA A 71 6.16 11.49 1.96
N VAL A 72 6.32 10.30 1.37
CA VAL A 72 5.35 9.19 1.42
C VAL A 72 6.07 7.95 1.94
N SER A 73 5.45 7.21 2.86
CA SER A 73 5.96 5.92 3.32
C SER A 73 5.02 4.82 2.87
N LEU A 74 5.54 3.79 2.22
CA LEU A 74 4.82 2.60 1.83
C LEU A 74 5.40 1.39 2.57
N ARG A 75 4.52 0.53 3.07
CA ARG A 75 4.92 -0.66 3.79
C ARG A 75 4.00 -1.82 3.46
N VAL A 76 4.58 -2.99 3.23
CA VAL A 76 3.84 -4.22 2.99
C VAL A 76 4.00 -5.19 4.16
N GLY A 77 2.92 -5.88 4.53
CA GLY A 77 2.98 -6.99 5.48
C GLY A 77 3.62 -8.22 4.82
N VAL A 78 4.46 -8.94 5.56
CA VAL A 78 4.98 -10.27 5.15
C VAL A 78 4.57 -11.33 6.16
N PRO A 79 4.11 -12.51 5.71
CA PRO A 79 3.68 -13.59 6.60
C PRO A 79 4.82 -14.02 7.54
N HIS A 80 4.61 -13.90 8.85
CA HIS A 80 5.64 -14.20 9.84
C HIS A 80 6.02 -15.67 9.96
N TYR A 81 5.18 -16.59 9.48
CA TYR A 81 5.48 -18.04 9.47
C TYR A 81 6.33 -18.44 8.25
N LEU A 82 6.58 -17.53 7.30
CA LEU A 82 7.42 -17.73 6.13
C LEU A 82 8.77 -17.02 6.27
N VAL A 83 9.43 -17.17 7.41
CA VAL A 83 10.71 -16.50 7.69
C VAL A 83 11.81 -17.02 6.77
N ASN A 84 12.62 -16.10 6.21
CA ASN A 84 13.75 -16.35 5.29
C ASN A 84 13.35 -16.67 3.83
N ALA A 85 12.07 -16.64 3.48
CA ALA A 85 11.65 -16.67 2.08
C ALA A 85 11.84 -15.29 1.43
N GLN A 86 12.17 -15.27 0.14
CA GLN A 86 11.88 -14.10 -0.67
C GLN A 86 10.36 -13.99 -0.81
N HIS A 87 9.80 -12.78 -0.82
CA HIS A 87 8.34 -12.57 -0.89
C HIS A 87 7.97 -11.84 -2.18
N PRO A 88 8.00 -12.50 -3.36
CA PRO A 88 7.71 -11.86 -4.64
C PRO A 88 6.31 -11.27 -4.68
N LYS A 89 5.33 -11.90 -4.02
CA LYS A 89 3.95 -11.40 -3.90
C LYS A 89 3.90 -10.05 -3.17
N SER A 90 4.63 -9.92 -2.07
CA SER A 90 4.72 -8.65 -1.31
C SER A 90 5.49 -7.57 -2.08
N SER A 91 6.57 -7.94 -2.77
CA SER A 91 7.33 -7.03 -3.63
C SER A 91 6.47 -6.49 -4.78
N ALA A 92 5.74 -7.35 -5.50
CA ALA A 92 4.86 -6.94 -6.58
C ALA A 92 3.73 -6.04 -6.09
N ALA A 93 3.13 -6.33 -4.93
CA ALA A 93 2.12 -5.47 -4.32
C ALA A 93 2.68 -4.08 -3.98
N LEU A 94 3.89 -4.01 -3.42
CA LEU A 94 4.58 -2.77 -3.07
C LEU A 94 4.92 -1.94 -4.31
N LEU A 95 5.41 -2.59 -5.36
CA LEU A 95 5.69 -1.97 -6.66
C LEU A 95 4.41 -1.44 -7.31
N ARG A 96 3.31 -2.19 -7.30
CA ARG A 96 2.00 -1.73 -7.79
C ARG A 96 1.52 -0.47 -7.06
N LYS A 97 1.67 -0.41 -5.72
CA LYS A 97 1.30 0.80 -4.96
C LYS A 97 2.26 1.95 -5.23
N LEU A 98 3.55 1.67 -5.43
CA LEU A 98 4.56 2.67 -5.80
C LEU A 98 4.25 3.28 -7.18
N GLU A 99 3.88 2.45 -8.16
CA GLU A 99 3.43 2.88 -9.49
C GLU A 99 2.22 3.83 -9.37
N HIS A 100 1.23 3.48 -8.54
CA HIS A 100 0.08 4.34 -8.28
C HIS A 100 0.45 5.68 -7.62
N VAL A 101 1.44 5.70 -6.73
CA VAL A 101 1.88 6.93 -6.04
C VAL A 101 2.71 7.83 -6.96
N LEU A 102 3.60 7.24 -7.76
CA LEU A 102 4.54 7.98 -8.61
C LEU A 102 4.02 8.26 -10.03
N GLY A 103 3.03 7.50 -10.49
CA GLY A 103 2.61 7.51 -11.90
C GLY A 103 3.66 6.94 -12.85
N VAL A 104 4.63 6.17 -12.34
CA VAL A 104 5.75 5.61 -13.12
C VAL A 104 5.61 4.08 -13.16
N PRO A 105 5.58 3.46 -14.36
CA PRO A 105 5.48 2.01 -14.48
C PRO A 105 6.61 1.27 -13.76
N THR A 106 6.29 0.19 -13.04
CA THR A 106 7.26 -0.57 -12.24
C THR A 106 7.48 -2.02 -12.72
N SER A 107 6.87 -2.42 -13.84
CA SER A 107 6.95 -3.81 -14.36
C SER A 107 6.52 -4.90 -13.36
N HIS A 108 5.69 -4.56 -12.36
CA HIS A 108 5.29 -5.50 -11.30
C HIS A 108 4.55 -6.73 -11.83
N GLY A 109 3.92 -6.63 -13.01
CA GLY A 109 3.25 -7.75 -13.69
C GLY A 109 4.21 -8.82 -14.22
N GLU A 110 5.48 -8.49 -14.46
CA GLU A 110 6.50 -9.46 -14.91
C GLU A 110 6.84 -10.48 -13.82
N MET A 111 6.47 -10.21 -12.56
CA MET A 111 6.68 -11.11 -11.42
C MET A 111 5.64 -12.24 -11.32
N TYR A 112 4.63 -12.29 -12.21
CA TYR A 112 3.51 -13.23 -12.11
C TYR A 112 3.97 -14.70 -12.02
N GLU A 113 4.86 -15.13 -12.91
CA GLU A 113 5.36 -16.51 -12.93
C GLU A 113 6.21 -16.86 -11.69
N GLU A 114 6.91 -15.87 -11.13
CA GLU A 114 7.64 -16.04 -9.88
C GLU A 114 6.69 -16.19 -8.69
N ILE A 115 5.62 -15.38 -8.66
CA ILE A 115 4.58 -15.43 -7.64
C ILE A 115 3.88 -16.78 -7.65
N GLN A 116 3.45 -17.29 -8.82
CA GLN A 116 2.76 -18.58 -8.90
C GLN A 116 3.61 -19.73 -8.37
N ARG A 117 4.88 -19.82 -8.81
CA ARG A 117 5.81 -20.84 -8.30
C ARG A 117 6.06 -20.71 -6.80
N TRP A 118 6.12 -19.47 -6.31
CA TRP A 118 6.28 -19.20 -4.89
C TRP A 118 5.05 -19.65 -4.10
N GLU A 119 3.83 -19.37 -4.56
CA GLU A 119 2.59 -19.81 -3.91
C GLU A 119 2.52 -21.34 -3.84
N GLU A 120 2.72 -22.04 -4.96
CA GLU A 120 2.70 -23.51 -5.00
C GLU A 120 3.70 -24.14 -4.02
N LEU A 121 4.92 -23.58 -3.93
CA LEU A 121 5.96 -24.06 -3.02
C LEU A 121 5.54 -23.90 -1.55
N HIS A 122 4.94 -22.77 -1.20
CA HIS A 122 4.60 -22.46 0.18
C HIS A 122 3.31 -23.15 0.63
N ASP A 123 2.32 -23.27 -0.26
CA ASP A 123 1.12 -24.07 -0.02
C ASP A 123 1.51 -25.53 0.26
N ALA A 124 2.40 -26.10 -0.55
CA ALA A 124 2.90 -27.46 -0.34
C ALA A 124 3.75 -27.61 0.93
N ALA A 125 4.45 -26.55 1.36
CA ALA A 125 5.31 -26.59 2.54
C ALA A 125 4.52 -26.61 3.85
N ILE A 126 3.30 -26.07 3.86
CA ILE A 126 2.40 -26.10 5.03
C ILE A 126 1.39 -27.25 4.96
N ASP A 127 1.31 -27.96 3.84
CA ASP A 127 0.46 -29.13 3.69
C ASP A 127 0.87 -30.23 4.68
N GLY A 128 -0.10 -30.76 5.42
CA GLY A 128 0.14 -31.74 6.48
C GLY A 128 0.56 -31.18 7.85
N ASP A 129 0.69 -29.87 8.01
CA ASP A 129 0.79 -29.21 9.32
C ASP A 129 -0.56 -28.63 9.74
N ASP A 130 -1.40 -29.47 10.35
CA ASP A 130 -2.77 -29.12 10.79
C ASP A 130 -2.83 -27.83 11.64
N GLN A 131 -1.79 -27.57 12.44
CA GLN A 131 -1.72 -26.39 13.29
C GLN A 131 -1.50 -25.13 12.43
N THR A 132 -0.55 -25.18 11.50
CA THR A 132 -0.27 -24.07 10.59
C THR A 132 -1.44 -23.83 9.63
N THR A 133 -2.06 -24.88 9.10
CA THR A 133 -3.26 -24.77 8.26
C THR A 133 -4.43 -24.12 9.00
N SER A 134 -4.70 -24.55 10.24
CA SER A 134 -5.77 -23.94 11.06
C SER A 134 -5.49 -22.47 11.36
N TYR A 135 -4.23 -22.14 11.64
CA TYR A 135 -3.84 -20.75 11.88
C TYR A 135 -3.94 -19.89 10.62
N LEU A 136 -3.54 -20.42 9.46
CA LEU A 136 -3.70 -19.75 8.17
C LEU A 136 -5.18 -19.42 7.91
N ALA A 137 -6.10 -20.36 8.15
CA ALA A 137 -7.53 -20.12 7.98
C ALA A 137 -8.05 -18.99 8.87
N MET A 138 -7.55 -18.86 10.11
CA MET A 138 -7.88 -17.72 10.98
C MET A 138 -7.38 -16.39 10.41
N LEU A 139 -6.16 -16.36 9.85
CA LEU A 139 -5.60 -15.16 9.22
C LEU A 139 -6.35 -14.76 7.95
N GLU A 140 -6.83 -15.74 7.18
CA GLU A 140 -7.68 -15.52 6.01
C GLU A 140 -9.01 -14.88 6.38
N ASP A 141 -9.71 -15.42 7.38
CA ASP A 141 -10.97 -14.85 7.89
C ASP A 141 -10.80 -13.40 8.38
N GLU A 142 -9.74 -13.15 9.15
CA GLU A 142 -9.43 -11.80 9.61
C GLU A 142 -9.12 -10.84 8.46
N TYR A 143 -8.36 -11.30 7.47
CA TYR A 143 -8.06 -10.52 6.27
C TYR A 143 -9.34 -10.18 5.49
N ASP A 144 -10.16 -11.18 5.21
CA ASP A 144 -11.36 -11.04 4.38
C ASP A 144 -12.35 -10.07 5.04
N ARG A 145 -12.55 -10.21 6.36
CA ARG A 145 -13.36 -9.26 7.16
C ARG A 145 -12.84 -7.82 7.08
N ARG A 146 -11.52 -7.61 7.22
CA ARG A 146 -10.93 -6.26 7.11
C ARG A 146 -11.12 -5.68 5.71
N VAL A 147 -11.03 -6.49 4.66
CA VAL A 147 -11.27 -6.02 3.29
C VAL A 147 -12.72 -5.59 3.12
N GLU A 148 -13.67 -6.40 3.58
CA GLU A 148 -15.10 -6.07 3.54
C GLU A 148 -15.43 -4.76 4.26
N GLU A 149 -14.87 -4.54 5.45
CA GLU A 149 -15.04 -3.31 6.23
C GLU A 149 -14.53 -2.05 5.50
N ASN A 150 -13.56 -2.20 4.57
CA ASN A 150 -12.96 -1.10 3.83
C ASN A 150 -13.58 -0.86 2.44
N ILE A 151 -14.52 -1.71 1.99
CA ILE A 151 -15.27 -1.46 0.76
C ILE A 151 -16.34 -0.41 1.07
N PRO A 152 -16.35 0.77 0.40
CA PRO A 152 -17.42 1.74 0.59
C PRO A 152 -18.76 1.11 0.27
N THR A 153 -19.79 1.38 1.08
CA THR A 153 -21.14 0.90 0.80
C THR A 153 -21.62 1.44 -0.55
N GLY A 154 -22.52 0.69 -1.23
CA GLY A 154 -23.06 1.11 -2.53
C GLY A 154 -23.65 2.52 -2.51
N ASP A 155 -24.26 2.91 -1.39
CA ASP A 155 -24.78 4.27 -1.17
C ASP A 155 -23.67 5.32 -1.06
N ALA A 156 -22.54 5.00 -0.42
CA ALA A 156 -21.39 5.90 -0.35
C ALA A 156 -20.75 6.11 -1.73
N LEU A 157 -20.68 5.05 -2.55
CA LEU A 157 -20.23 5.14 -3.95
C LEU A 157 -21.19 5.96 -4.81
N ALA A 158 -22.51 5.82 -4.63
CA ALA A 158 -23.51 6.60 -5.34
C ALA A 158 -23.38 8.10 -5.04
N VAL A 159 -23.17 8.47 -3.77
CA VAL A 159 -22.98 9.86 -3.34
C VAL A 159 -21.69 10.46 -3.93
N GLU A 160 -20.57 9.72 -3.93
CA GLU A 160 -19.34 10.20 -4.59
C GLU A 160 -19.49 10.33 -6.10
N PHE A 161 -20.21 9.39 -6.74
CA PHE A 161 -20.48 9.44 -8.17
C PHE A 161 -21.36 10.64 -8.56
N GLU A 162 -22.42 10.91 -7.80
CA GLU A 162 -23.25 12.11 -8.01
C GLU A 162 -22.45 13.40 -7.83
N LYS A 163 -21.56 13.45 -6.84
CA LYS A 163 -20.69 14.62 -6.61
C LYS A 163 -19.74 14.82 -7.79
N PHE A 164 -19.13 13.76 -8.29
CA PHE A 164 -18.27 13.80 -9.48
C PHE A 164 -19.03 14.30 -10.73
N LEU A 165 -20.26 13.84 -10.94
CA LEU A 165 -21.09 14.29 -12.08
C LEU A 165 -21.46 15.77 -11.99
N ARG A 166 -21.73 16.30 -10.78
CA ARG A 166 -21.99 17.73 -10.58
C ARG A 166 -20.74 18.57 -10.87
N GLU A 167 -19.58 18.14 -10.40
CA GLU A 167 -18.30 18.81 -10.68
C GLU A 167 -17.98 18.83 -12.20
N GLN A 168 -18.41 17.81 -12.96
CA GLN A 168 -18.26 17.77 -14.41
C GLN A 168 -19.28 18.63 -15.17
N GLN A 169 -20.49 18.81 -14.63
CA GLN A 169 -21.51 19.69 -15.20
C GLN A 169 -21.16 21.17 -14.97
N ASP A 170 -20.68 21.51 -13.77
CA ASP A 170 -20.32 22.89 -13.41
C ASP A 170 -19.05 23.38 -14.17
N GLY A 171 -18.17 22.47 -14.59
CA GLY A 171 -17.01 22.79 -15.43
C GLY A 171 -17.31 23.01 -16.92
N ASN A 172 -18.53 22.70 -17.37
CA ASN A 172 -18.93 22.81 -18.78
C ASN A 172 -19.73 24.10 -19.08
N ASP A 173 -20.13 24.85 -18.04
CA ASP A 173 -20.86 26.13 -18.17
C ASP A 173 -19.94 27.36 -18.24
N ASP A 174 -18.63 27.22 -18.02
CA ASP A 174 -17.65 28.33 -18.00
C ASP A 174 -16.88 28.52 -19.33
N THR A 175 -17.27 27.80 -20.39
CA THR A 175 -16.74 28.01 -21.77
C THR A 175 -17.75 28.61 -22.75
N ALA A 176 -18.89 29.09 -22.25
CA ALA A 176 -19.95 29.70 -23.06
C ALA A 176 -20.30 31.13 -22.63
N LEU A 177 -19.30 32.03 -22.47
CA LEU A 177 -19.50 33.49 -22.52
C LEU A 177 -18.31 34.21 -23.18
#